data_AF-A0A7S2BZ94-F1
#
_entry.id   AF-A0A7S2BZ94-F1
#
_cell.length_a   1.000
_cell.length_b   1.000
_cell.length_c   1.000
_cell.angle_alpha   90.00
_cell.angle_beta   90.00
_cell.angle_gamma   90.00
#
_symmetry.space_group_name_H-M   'P 1'
#
loop_
_entity.id
_entity.type
_entity.pdbx_description
1 polymer ?
#
loop_
_entity_poly.entity_id
_entity_poly.type
_entity_poly.pdbx_seq_one_letter_code
_entity_poly.pdbx_strand_id
1 'polypeptide(L)'
;VVWFKCTDLRTHDHAPLKAAHADGLPVLHLYVLDPRWHASTTRVAGFPKTGALRTRFQLEALHDLGERLRTEGHNLCTRSGISTGACFDELCADYEVNAVFAFHEVCSEELA
;
A
#
# COMPACT_ATOMS: atom_id res chain seq x y z
N VAL A 1 0.45 6.25 -9.99
CA VAL A 1 0.10 5.23 -8.98
C VAL A 1 0.23 5.85 -7.60
N VAL A 2 -0.80 5.75 -6.75
CA VAL A 2 -0.70 6.07 -5.31
C VAL A 2 -0.50 4.76 -4.56
N TRP A 3 0.67 4.59 -3.95
CA TRP A 3 0.99 3.42 -3.17
C TRP A 3 0.78 3.70 -1.68
N PHE A 4 -0.27 3.10 -1.14
CA PHE A 4 -0.56 3.10 0.29
C PHE A 4 0.32 2.06 1.00
N LYS A 5 0.86 2.48 2.13
CA LYS A 5 1.61 1.68 3.09
C LYS A 5 0.73 1.39 4.31
N CYS A 6 1.25 0.59 5.22
CA CYS A 6 0.55 0.25 6.46
C CYS A 6 0.35 1.45 7.41
N THR A 7 1.06 2.55 7.16
CA THR A 7 1.18 3.74 8.01
C THR A 7 0.25 4.88 7.60
N ASP A 8 -0.32 4.85 6.40
CA ASP A 8 -1.01 5.98 5.77
C ASP A 8 -2.37 5.62 5.15
N LEU A 9 -3.07 4.61 5.71
CA LEU A 9 -4.40 4.17 5.25
C LEU A 9 -5.52 5.19 5.52
N ARG A 10 -5.47 6.35 4.85
CA ARG A 10 -6.43 7.46 4.99
C ARG A 10 -6.53 8.26 3.69
N THR A 11 -7.66 8.92 3.47
CA THR A 11 -7.83 9.88 2.35
C THR A 11 -7.60 11.32 2.79
N HIS A 12 -8.01 11.68 4.01
CA HIS A 12 -7.84 13.02 4.56
C HIS A 12 -6.37 13.34 4.85
N ASP A 13 -5.95 14.55 4.48
CA ASP A 13 -4.58 15.04 4.67
C ASP A 13 -3.50 14.04 4.19
N HIS A 14 -3.68 13.58 2.96
CA HIS A 14 -2.82 12.60 2.31
C HIS A 14 -2.07 13.24 1.14
N ALA A 15 -0.90 13.83 1.41
CA ALA A 15 -0.13 14.58 0.42
C ALA A 15 0.18 13.79 -0.88
N PRO A 16 0.60 12.51 -0.85
CA PRO A 16 0.79 11.72 -2.07
C PRO A 16 -0.49 11.54 -2.91
N LEU A 17 -1.64 11.46 -2.25
CA LEU A 17 -2.95 11.26 -2.92
C LEU A 17 -3.36 12.56 -3.60
N LYS A 18 -3.20 13.70 -2.91
CA LYS A 18 -3.43 15.03 -3.47
C LYS A 18 -2.52 15.30 -4.67
N ALA A 19 -1.23 14.97 -4.57
CA ALA A 19 -0.27 15.17 -5.65
C ALA A 19 -0.63 14.34 -6.89
N ALA A 20 -0.93 13.05 -6.71
CA ALA A 20 -1.28 12.17 -7.83
C ALA A 20 -2.51 12.64 -8.62
N HIS A 21 -3.52 13.18 -7.93
CA HIS A 21 -4.73 13.70 -8.57
C HIS A 21 -4.59 15.11 -9.13
N ALA A 22 -3.53 15.85 -8.77
CA ALA A 22 -3.27 17.18 -9.33
C ALA A 22 -2.78 17.13 -10.78
N ASP A 23 -2.18 16.01 -11.19
CA ASP A 23 -1.58 15.84 -12.52
C ASP A 23 -2.62 15.54 -13.62
N GLY A 24 -3.89 15.30 -13.27
CA GLY A 24 -4.98 15.05 -14.23
C GLY A 24 -4.88 13.73 -15.01
N LEU A 25 -3.92 12.86 -14.68
CA LEU A 25 -3.77 11.52 -15.25
C LEU A 25 -4.64 10.51 -14.47
N PRO A 26 -5.01 9.37 -15.09
CA PRO A 26 -5.66 8.27 -14.37
C PRO A 26 -4.82 7.81 -13.17
N VAL A 27 -5.43 7.78 -11.98
CA VAL A 27 -4.77 7.38 -10.75
C VAL A 27 -5.18 5.96 -10.35
N LEU A 28 -4.18 5.07 -10.26
CA LEU A 28 -4.33 3.76 -9.63
C LEU A 28 -4.00 3.85 -8.14
N HIS A 29 -4.95 3.52 -7.28
CA HIS A 29 -4.75 3.35 -5.83
C HIS A 29 -4.34 1.91 -5.53
N LEU A 30 -3.15 1.71 -4.96
CA LEU A 30 -2.55 0.40 -4.76
C LEU A 30 -2.17 0.17 -3.30
N TYR A 31 -2.50 -1.00 -2.77
CA TYR A 31 -1.96 -1.54 -1.52
C TYR A 31 -1.46 -2.96 -1.74
N VAL A 32 -0.26 -3.28 -1.25
CA VAL A 32 0.34 -4.61 -1.36
C VAL A 32 0.47 -5.25 0.02
N LEU A 33 -0.22 -6.38 0.23
CA LEU A 33 -0.05 -7.27 1.37
C LEU A 33 1.25 -8.06 1.21
N ASP A 34 2.38 -7.38 1.44
CA ASP A 34 3.69 -7.97 1.24
C ASP A 34 3.93 -9.12 2.26
N PRO A 35 4.29 -10.33 1.79
CA PRO A 35 4.63 -11.47 2.64
C PRO A 35 5.68 -11.13 3.70
N ARG A 36 6.56 -10.15 3.44
CA ARG A 36 7.58 -9.68 4.39
C ARG A 36 7.01 -9.14 5.70
N TRP A 37 5.75 -8.71 5.74
CA TRP A 37 5.10 -8.17 6.95
C TRP A 37 4.18 -9.17 7.63
N HIS A 38 3.55 -10.06 6.86
CA HIS A 38 2.44 -10.90 7.32
C HIS A 38 2.76 -12.40 7.39
N ALA A 39 3.75 -12.86 6.62
CA ALA A 39 4.15 -14.26 6.53
C ALA A 39 5.60 -14.49 7.01
N SER A 40 6.22 -13.48 7.64
CA SER A 40 7.60 -13.53 8.13
C SER A 40 7.68 -13.51 9.65
N THR A 41 8.87 -13.80 10.16
CA THR A 41 9.21 -13.70 11.57
C THR A 41 10.19 -12.56 11.85
N THR A 42 10.19 -12.08 13.09
CA THR A 42 11.18 -11.12 13.58
C THR A 42 12.58 -11.73 13.47
N ARG A 43 13.54 -10.93 12.99
CA ARG A 43 14.90 -11.42 12.70
C ARG A 43 15.63 -12.02 13.91
N VAL A 44 15.35 -11.50 15.11
CA VAL A 44 16.08 -11.85 16.34
C VAL A 44 15.35 -12.92 17.14
N ALA A 45 14.04 -12.77 17.35
CA ALA A 45 13.30 -13.59 18.31
C ALA A 45 12.39 -14.64 17.66
N GLY A 46 12.25 -14.65 16.34
CA GLY A 46 11.46 -15.66 15.62
C GLY A 46 9.94 -15.52 15.79
N PHE A 47 9.43 -14.49 16.48
CA PHE A 47 8.00 -14.24 16.59
C PHE A 47 7.39 -13.79 15.26
N PRO A 48 6.09 -14.02 15.01
CA PRO A 48 5.40 -13.45 13.86
C PRO A 48 5.60 -11.94 13.80
N LYS A 49 5.98 -11.42 12.63
CA LYS A 49 6.27 -9.99 12.48
C LYS A 49 5.04 -9.11 12.65
N THR A 50 3.88 -9.61 12.22
CA THR A 50 2.57 -9.04 12.53
C THR A 50 1.68 -10.10 13.16
N GLY A 51 1.26 -9.86 14.40
CA GLY A 51 0.32 -10.74 15.11
C GLY A 51 -1.11 -10.63 14.58
N ALA A 52 -1.94 -11.63 14.88
CA ALA A 52 -3.31 -11.75 14.36
C ALA A 52 -4.20 -10.52 14.64
N LEU A 53 -4.09 -9.93 15.85
CA LEU A 53 -4.88 -8.76 16.22
C LEU A 53 -4.57 -7.55 15.33
N ARG A 54 -3.27 -7.30 15.08
CA ARG A 54 -2.84 -6.18 14.22
C ARG A 54 -3.18 -6.45 12.75
N THR A 55 -3.02 -7.70 12.30
CA THR A 55 -3.45 -8.09 10.94
C THR A 55 -4.94 -7.83 10.74
N ARG A 56 -5.79 -8.22 11.71
CA ARG A 56 -7.24 -7.96 11.62
C ARG A 56 -7.54 -6.47 11.54
N PHE A 57 -6.99 -5.67 12.45
CA PHE A 57 -7.16 -4.21 12.45
C PHE A 57 -6.76 -3.59 11.11
N GLN A 58 -5.67 -4.08 10.52
CA GLN A 58 -5.19 -3.58 9.24
C GLN A 58 -6.11 -3.94 8.08
N LEU A 59 -6.68 -5.14 8.06
CA LEU A 59 -7.68 -5.52 7.06
C LEU A 59 -8.97 -4.68 7.20
N GLU A 60 -9.40 -4.39 8.43
CA GLU A 60 -10.53 -3.51 8.71
C GLU A 60 -10.24 -2.08 8.22
N ALA A 61 -9.04 -1.55 8.44
CA ALA A 61 -8.62 -0.24 7.95
C ALA A 61 -8.54 -0.18 6.41
N LEU A 62 -8.07 -1.24 5.75
CA LEU A 62 -8.07 -1.33 4.28
C LEU A 62 -9.48 -1.35 3.71
N HIS A 63 -10.39 -2.05 4.37
CA HIS A 63 -11.80 -2.06 3.98
C HIS A 63 -12.42 -0.66 4.11
N ASP A 64 -12.19 0.06 5.22
CA ASP A 64 -12.64 1.45 5.39
C ASP A 64 -12.05 2.39 4.33
N LEU A 65 -10.75 2.27 4.03
CA LEU A 65 -10.11 3.06 2.97
C LEU A 65 -10.73 2.79 1.59
N GLY A 66 -10.97 1.52 1.26
CA GLY A 66 -11.63 1.12 0.03
C GLY A 66 -13.03 1.72 -0.10
N GLU A 67 -13.82 1.67 0.98
CA GLU A 67 -15.16 2.27 0.99
C GLU A 67 -15.10 3.80 0.82
N ARG A 68 -14.17 4.50 1.48
CA ARG A 68 -13.98 5.95 1.29
C ARG A 68 -13.62 6.29 -0.16
N LEU A 69 -12.67 5.57 -0.76
CA LEU A 69 -12.31 5.77 -2.16
C LEU A 69 -13.51 5.53 -3.08
N ARG A 70 -14.32 4.49 -2.80
CA ARG A 70 -15.53 4.17 -3.55
C ARG A 70 -16.58 5.27 -3.48
N THR A 71 -16.75 5.93 -2.33
CA THR A 71 -17.66 7.09 -2.22
C THR A 71 -17.25 8.27 -3.10
N GLU A 72 -15.97 8.36 -3.46
CA GLU A 72 -15.42 9.38 -4.37
C GLU A 72 -15.28 8.87 -5.83
N GLY A 73 -15.76 7.65 -6.13
CA GLY A 73 -15.72 7.08 -7.48
C GLY A 73 -14.40 6.37 -7.85
N HIS A 74 -13.55 6.08 -6.87
CA HIS A 74 -12.28 5.37 -7.04
C HIS A 74 -12.33 3.96 -6.44
N ASN A 75 -11.37 3.11 -6.79
CA ASN A 75 -11.26 1.76 -6.25
C ASN A 75 -9.85 1.51 -5.70
N LEU A 76 -9.75 0.84 -4.55
CA LEU A 76 -8.49 0.37 -4.00
C LEU A 76 -8.12 -0.98 -4.62
N CYS A 77 -7.00 -1.05 -5.33
CA CYS A 77 -6.42 -2.31 -5.77
C CYS A 77 -5.58 -2.91 -4.64
N THR A 78 -5.95 -4.10 -4.18
CA THR A 78 -5.18 -4.86 -3.18
C THR A 78 -4.49 -6.05 -3.84
N ARG A 79 -3.17 -6.17 -3.69
CA ARG A 79 -2.39 -7.33 -4.15
C ARG A 79 -1.85 -8.11 -2.98
N SER A 80 -1.85 -9.44 -3.06
CA SER A 80 -1.34 -10.33 -2.01
C SER A 80 -0.58 -11.51 -2.62
N GLY A 81 0.24 -12.17 -1.80
CA GLY A 81 1.02 -13.36 -2.22
C GLY A 81 2.26 -13.06 -3.06
N ILE A 82 2.51 -11.79 -3.38
CA ILE A 82 3.71 -11.32 -4.10
C ILE A 82 4.40 -10.21 -3.30
N SER A 83 5.70 -10.02 -3.52
CA SER A 83 6.43 -8.90 -2.93
C SER A 83 6.00 -7.58 -3.57
N THR A 84 6.23 -6.48 -2.84
CA THR A 84 5.95 -5.13 -3.36
C THR A 84 6.72 -4.88 -4.66
N GLY A 85 8.00 -5.27 -4.73
CA GLY A 85 8.82 -5.12 -5.93
C GLY A 85 8.24 -5.87 -7.13
N ALA A 86 7.93 -7.17 -6.98
CA ALA A 86 7.35 -7.97 -8.05
C ALA A 86 5.99 -7.42 -8.54
N CYS A 87 5.18 -6.86 -7.63
CA CYS A 87 3.94 -6.18 -8.00
C CYS A 87 4.19 -4.96 -8.89
N PHE A 88 5.23 -4.18 -8.63
CA PHE A 88 5.59 -3.04 -9.47
C PHE A 88 6.22 -3.46 -10.79
N ASP A 89 7.00 -4.55 -10.82
CA ASP A 89 7.54 -5.12 -12.06
C ASP A 89 6.41 -5.55 -13.01
N GLU A 90 5.40 -6.27 -12.50
CA GLU A 90 4.19 -6.62 -13.26
C GLU A 90 3.42 -5.37 -13.72
N LEU A 91 3.26 -4.39 -12.83
CA LEU A 91 2.54 -3.16 -13.15
C LEU A 91 3.22 -2.38 -14.28
N CYS A 92 4.55 -2.31 -14.27
CA CYS A 92 5.33 -1.63 -15.31
C CYS A 92 5.41 -2.43 -16.62
N ALA A 93 5.16 -3.75 -16.59
CA ALA A 93 5.05 -4.57 -17.79
C ALA A 93 3.69 -4.36 -18.48
N ASP A 94 2.62 -4.22 -17.72
CA ASP A 94 1.25 -4.09 -18.23
C ASP A 94 0.87 -2.64 -18.57
N TYR A 95 1.47 -1.65 -17.89
CA TYR A 95 1.09 -0.23 -17.99
C TYR A 95 2.30 0.69 -18.08
N GLU A 96 2.14 1.81 -18.79
CA GLU A 96 3.08 2.93 -18.75
C GLU A 96 2.85 3.76 -17.48
N VAL A 97 3.67 3.51 -16.45
CA VAL A 97 3.57 4.21 -15.16
C VAL A 97 4.37 5.51 -15.19
N ASN A 98 3.68 6.66 -15.27
CA ASN A 98 4.32 7.97 -15.28
C ASN A 98 4.98 8.34 -13.93
N ALA A 99 4.31 8.05 -12.82
CA ALA A 99 4.81 8.40 -11.49
C ALA A 99 4.22 7.50 -10.40
N VAL A 100 4.99 7.31 -9.32
CA VAL A 100 4.58 6.62 -8.10
C VAL A 100 4.63 7.62 -6.94
N PHE A 101 3.50 7.77 -6.25
CA PHE A 101 3.32 8.67 -5.11
C PHE A 101 3.12 7.82 -3.86
N ALA A 102 3.99 8.00 -2.87
CA ALA A 102 3.92 7.33 -1.57
C ALA A 102 4.56 8.22 -0.50
N PHE A 103 4.23 8.00 0.77
CA PHE A 103 5.00 8.62 1.85
C PHE A 103 6.40 8.02 1.95
N HIS A 104 7.38 8.86 2.29
CA HIS A 104 8.73 8.42 2.61
C HIS A 104 8.75 7.81 4.02
N GLU A 105 9.44 6.68 4.16
CA GLU A 105 9.65 5.98 5.44
C GLU A 105 11.12 6.07 5.82
N VAL A 106 11.43 6.01 7.11
CA VAL A 106 12.79 6.26 7.62
C VAL A 106 13.49 5.01 8.16
N CYS A 107 12.74 3.96 8.43
CA CYS A 107 13.26 2.75 9.05
C CYS A 107 13.86 1.79 8.00
N SER A 108 14.84 1.00 8.43
CA SER A 108 15.67 0.19 7.52
C SER A 108 14.90 -0.85 6.71
N GLU A 109 13.78 -1.35 7.22
CA GLU A 109 13.00 -2.40 6.54
C GLU A 109 12.10 -1.83 5.46
N GLU A 110 11.76 -0.56 5.58
CA GLU A 110 10.90 0.19 4.69
C GLU A 110 11.70 0.85 3.57
N LEU A 111 12.99 1.10 3.81
CA LEU A 111 13.96 1.60 2.82
C LEU A 111 14.58 0.49 1.96
N ALA A 112 14.57 -0.76 2.44
CA ALA A 112 15.07 -1.94 1.75
C ALA A 112 14.00 -2.58 0.85
#